data_AF-A0A938DVE8-F1
#
_entry.id   AF-A0A938DVE8-F1
#
_cell.length_a   1.000
_cell.length_b   1.000
_cell.length_c   1.000
_cell.angle_alpha   90.00
_cell.angle_beta   90.00
_cell.angle_gamma   90.00
#
_symmetry.space_group_name_H-M   'P 1'
#
loop_
_entity.id
_entity.type
_entity.pdbx_description
1 polymer ?
#
loop_
_entity_poly.entity_id
_entity_poly.type
_entity_poly.pdbx_seq_one_letter_code
_entity_poly.pdbx_strand_id
1 'polypeptide(L)'
;MEATLAALIGSCDVDGGPTDEQWALIGALATGWFHTSIDPRSLDPLSPERAAGRVDDEARRHRIFHMMVFAEQCRHPLTEAQVERTDAYARAFGITDESQRVARDLVARGRAVAEADFRRFFDAHRADLEEPVFARPADSGEEVPPEVFERIRSLGDCPAGSLGRAFAEFYETNGFELPHPDDPYPGVFAAHDMTHVIAAYGPSGLEEVALGAMQIGMADTEAHWIQFLGNLGVHEARFIHDIDGPPVLAAPGAMEVVAHAFERGTRTDQDFSLVDHLAMADLPLDEVRSRFGVPSRDR
;
A
#
# COMPACT_ATOMS: atom_id res chain seq x y z
N MET A 1 14.63 -15.76 7.74
CA MET A 1 13.98 -15.55 6.43
C MET A 1 13.38 -16.80 5.81
N GLU A 2 14.07 -17.94 5.75
CA GLU A 2 13.51 -19.18 5.19
C GLU A 2 12.10 -19.52 5.73
N ALA A 3 11.90 -19.50 7.06
CA ALA A 3 10.61 -19.79 7.68
C ALA A 3 9.49 -18.80 7.27
N THR A 4 9.83 -17.54 7.05
CA THR A 4 8.89 -16.51 6.58
C THR A 4 8.42 -16.80 5.15
N LEU A 5 9.36 -17.06 4.24
CA LEU A 5 9.01 -17.42 2.87
C LEU A 5 8.21 -18.72 2.81
N ALA A 6 8.63 -19.73 3.58
CA ALA A 6 7.92 -21.00 3.66
C ALA A 6 6.50 -20.87 4.25
N ALA A 7 6.28 -19.91 5.16
CA ALA A 7 4.94 -19.57 5.66
C ALA A 7 4.09 -18.88 4.59
N LEU A 8 4.66 -17.93 3.83
CA LEU A 8 3.96 -17.28 2.70
C LEU A 8 3.59 -18.27 1.59
N ILE A 9 4.47 -19.22 1.27
CA ILE A 9 4.15 -20.30 0.33
C ILE A 9 3.01 -21.15 0.92
N GLY A 10 3.14 -21.51 2.21
CA GLY A 10 2.14 -22.31 2.90
C GLY A 10 0.78 -21.64 3.02
N SER A 11 0.67 -20.30 3.04
CA SER A 11 -0.62 -19.59 3.01
C SER A 11 -1.29 -19.67 1.64
N CYS A 12 -0.52 -19.84 0.58
CA CYS A 12 -1.03 -19.98 -0.80
C CYS A 12 -1.21 -21.44 -1.24
N ASP A 13 -0.80 -22.40 -0.42
CA ASP A 13 -0.86 -23.84 -0.71
C ASP A 13 -2.27 -24.42 -0.53
N VAL A 14 -3.18 -24.00 -1.41
CA VAL A 14 -4.57 -24.44 -1.54
C VAL A 14 -4.92 -24.65 -3.00
N ASP A 15 -6.00 -25.38 -3.29
CA ASP A 15 -6.53 -25.53 -4.65
C ASP A 15 -5.48 -26.01 -5.69
N GLY A 16 -4.54 -26.85 -5.26
CA GLY A 16 -3.44 -27.35 -6.10
C GLY A 16 -2.13 -26.58 -5.99
N GLY A 17 -2.06 -25.57 -5.11
CA GLY A 17 -0.85 -24.82 -4.78
C GLY A 17 -0.95 -23.32 -5.13
N PRO A 18 0.14 -22.56 -4.92
CA PRO A 18 0.18 -21.14 -5.26
C PRO A 18 0.00 -20.92 -6.77
N THR A 19 -0.74 -19.88 -7.15
CA THR A 19 -0.88 -19.45 -8.56
C THR A 19 0.45 -18.89 -9.11
N ASP A 20 0.56 -18.75 -10.44
CA ASP A 20 1.74 -18.12 -11.06
C ASP A 20 1.97 -16.69 -10.54
N GLU A 21 0.88 -15.94 -10.34
CA GLU A 21 0.91 -14.59 -9.81
C GLU A 21 1.35 -14.56 -8.34
N GLN A 22 0.84 -15.48 -7.51
CA GLN A 22 1.29 -15.64 -6.12
C GLN A 22 2.77 -16.04 -6.06
N TRP A 23 3.25 -16.90 -6.95
CA TRP A 23 4.68 -17.21 -7.04
C TRP A 23 5.53 -16.01 -7.43
N ALA A 24 5.05 -15.20 -8.39
CA ALA A 24 5.72 -13.98 -8.79
C ALA A 24 5.80 -12.97 -7.64
N LEU A 25 4.71 -12.81 -6.86
CA LEU A 25 4.70 -12.01 -5.63
C LEU A 25 5.71 -12.53 -4.60
N ILE A 26 5.70 -13.82 -4.28
CA ILE A 26 6.60 -14.38 -3.27
C ILE A 26 8.07 -14.19 -3.68
N GLY A 27 8.38 -14.30 -4.98
CA GLY A 27 9.71 -13.98 -5.52
C GLY A 27 10.07 -12.49 -5.41
N ALA A 28 9.10 -11.60 -5.70
CA ALA A 28 9.25 -10.16 -5.55
C ALA A 28 9.54 -9.78 -4.09
N LEU A 29 8.79 -10.34 -3.13
CA LEU A 29 9.02 -10.13 -1.70
C LEU A 29 10.37 -10.69 -1.24
N ALA A 30 10.76 -11.88 -1.70
CA ALA A 30 12.06 -12.48 -1.37
C ALA A 30 13.22 -11.56 -1.72
N THR A 31 13.18 -10.98 -2.93
CA THR A 31 14.26 -10.15 -3.46
C THR A 31 14.17 -8.70 -3.01
N GLY A 32 13.03 -8.04 -3.20
CA GLY A 32 12.86 -6.61 -2.99
C GLY A 32 12.64 -6.19 -1.53
N TRP A 33 12.03 -7.06 -0.72
CA TRP A 33 11.71 -6.74 0.68
C TRP A 33 12.61 -7.45 1.67
N PHE A 34 12.69 -8.77 1.54
CA PHE A 34 13.45 -9.61 2.46
C PHE A 34 14.94 -9.67 2.16
N HIS A 35 15.37 -9.09 1.03
CA HIS A 35 16.76 -9.02 0.59
C HIS A 35 17.48 -10.38 0.65
N THR A 36 16.79 -11.43 0.24
CA THR A 36 17.30 -12.81 0.26
C THR A 36 17.41 -13.39 -1.14
N SER A 37 18.46 -14.20 -1.36
CA SER A 37 18.70 -14.94 -2.59
C SER A 37 18.11 -16.35 -2.59
N ILE A 38 17.36 -16.71 -1.55
CA ILE A 38 16.65 -17.99 -1.46
C ILE A 38 15.60 -18.04 -2.57
N ASP A 39 15.67 -19.06 -3.43
CA ASP A 39 14.60 -19.37 -4.38
C ASP A 39 13.38 -19.90 -3.60
N PRO A 40 12.25 -19.18 -3.57
CA PRO A 40 11.07 -19.64 -2.84
C PRO A 40 10.57 -21.01 -3.32
N ARG A 41 10.77 -21.36 -4.60
CA ARG A 41 10.33 -22.65 -5.15
C ARG A 41 11.15 -23.84 -4.63
N SER A 42 12.29 -23.57 -3.99
CA SER A 42 13.11 -24.60 -3.35
C SER A 42 12.68 -24.94 -1.92
N LEU A 43 11.72 -24.19 -1.36
CA LEU A 43 11.28 -24.35 0.02
C LEU A 43 10.02 -25.20 0.12
N ASP A 44 9.97 -26.07 1.13
CA ASP A 44 8.74 -26.74 1.52
C ASP A 44 7.79 -25.77 2.24
N PRO A 45 6.48 -25.76 1.93
CA PRO A 45 5.52 -24.95 2.64
C PRO A 45 5.44 -25.34 4.12
N LEU A 46 5.30 -24.33 4.99
CA LEU A 46 4.97 -24.59 6.39
C LEU A 46 3.46 -24.75 6.57
N SER A 47 3.07 -25.45 7.62
CA SER A 47 1.70 -25.36 8.15
C SER A 47 1.59 -24.14 9.07
N PRO A 48 0.38 -23.65 9.38
CA PRO A 48 0.18 -22.56 10.33
C PRO A 48 0.88 -22.79 11.68
N GLU A 49 0.77 -23.98 12.26
CA GLU A 49 1.36 -24.33 13.56
C GLU A 49 2.89 -24.37 13.50
N ARG A 50 3.43 -24.93 12.41
CA ARG A 50 4.88 -24.97 12.19
C ARG A 50 5.45 -23.58 11.93
N ALA A 51 4.72 -22.74 11.20
CA ALA A 51 5.09 -21.35 10.98
C ALA A 51 5.10 -20.58 12.31
N ALA A 52 4.06 -20.72 13.14
CA ALA A 52 4.01 -20.10 14.46
C ALA A 52 5.17 -20.54 15.36
N GLY A 53 5.60 -21.81 15.26
CA GLY A 53 6.77 -22.32 15.98
C GLY A 53 8.13 -21.85 15.45
N ARG A 54 8.22 -21.28 14.23
CA ARG A 54 9.49 -20.86 13.59
C ARG A 54 9.61 -19.36 13.35
N VAL A 55 8.49 -18.63 13.31
CA VAL A 55 8.43 -17.17 13.29
C VAL A 55 8.09 -16.76 14.72
N ASP A 56 9.10 -16.43 15.51
CA ASP A 56 8.98 -16.20 16.96
C ASP A 56 8.81 -14.73 17.36
N ASP A 57 8.97 -13.80 16.41
CA ASP A 57 8.81 -12.37 16.60
C ASP A 57 7.40 -11.89 16.22
N GLU A 58 6.72 -11.18 17.14
CA GLU A 58 5.33 -10.75 17.01
C GLU A 58 5.14 -9.73 15.87
N ALA A 59 6.00 -8.72 15.81
CA ALA A 59 5.97 -7.72 14.73
C ALA A 59 6.15 -8.38 13.36
N ARG A 60 7.09 -9.30 13.25
CA ARG A 60 7.30 -10.11 12.04
C ARG A 60 6.10 -11.00 11.72
N ARG A 61 5.43 -11.62 12.70
CA ARG A 61 4.20 -12.38 12.46
C ARG A 61 3.12 -11.48 11.86
N HIS A 62 2.92 -10.29 12.42
CA HIS A 62 1.94 -9.32 11.95
C HIS A 62 2.21 -8.93 10.49
N ARG A 63 3.45 -8.51 10.20
CA ARG A 63 3.80 -8.05 8.85
C ARG A 63 3.78 -9.18 7.81
N ILE A 64 4.22 -10.39 8.18
CA ILE A 64 4.09 -11.56 7.30
C ILE A 64 2.62 -11.87 7.04
N PHE A 65 1.76 -11.75 8.06
CA PHE A 65 0.33 -11.96 7.90
C PHE A 65 -0.27 -10.97 6.90
N HIS A 66 0.10 -9.69 6.93
CA HIS A 66 -0.28 -8.73 5.89
C HIS A 66 0.19 -9.15 4.48
N MET A 67 1.41 -9.67 4.36
CA MET A 67 1.89 -10.20 3.08
C MET A 67 1.12 -11.46 2.63
N MET A 68 0.58 -12.25 3.57
CA MET A 68 -0.34 -13.35 3.25
C MET A 68 -1.68 -12.83 2.73
N VAL A 69 -2.21 -11.73 3.31
CA VAL A 69 -3.41 -11.06 2.80
C VAL A 69 -3.17 -10.47 1.41
N PHE A 70 -1.99 -9.92 1.14
CA PHE A 70 -1.61 -9.48 -0.21
C PHE A 70 -1.58 -10.67 -1.18
N ALA A 71 -0.92 -11.77 -0.81
CA ALA A 71 -0.89 -12.96 -1.65
C ALA A 71 -2.28 -13.57 -1.89
N GLU A 72 -3.17 -13.46 -0.91
CA GLU A 72 -4.58 -13.79 -1.06
C GLU A 72 -5.28 -12.93 -2.14
N GLN A 73 -4.98 -11.63 -2.24
CA GLN A 73 -5.54 -10.75 -3.28
C GLN A 73 -5.04 -11.07 -4.70
N CYS A 74 -3.94 -11.82 -4.84
CA CYS A 74 -3.35 -12.23 -6.12
C CYS A 74 -3.91 -13.58 -6.63
N ARG A 75 -5.06 -14.03 -6.11
CA ARG A 75 -5.75 -15.25 -6.55
C ARG A 75 -7.07 -14.88 -7.20
N HIS A 76 -7.21 -15.24 -8.47
CA HIS A 76 -8.37 -14.92 -9.30
C HIS A 76 -9.00 -16.18 -9.91
N PRO A 77 -10.22 -16.58 -9.52
CA PRO A 77 -11.06 -15.98 -8.47
C PRO A 77 -10.51 -16.27 -7.06
N LEU A 78 -10.76 -15.37 -6.12
CA LEU A 78 -10.51 -15.60 -4.70
C LEU A 78 -11.42 -16.74 -4.22
N THR A 79 -10.86 -17.73 -3.52
CA THR A 79 -11.56 -18.94 -3.09
C THR A 79 -11.77 -18.99 -1.58
N GLU A 80 -12.84 -19.66 -1.13
CA GLU A 80 -13.08 -19.92 0.31
C GLU A 80 -11.89 -20.64 0.95
N ALA A 81 -11.27 -21.60 0.24
CA ALA A 81 -10.09 -22.31 0.72
C ALA A 81 -8.90 -21.38 0.99
N GLN A 82 -8.65 -20.40 0.11
CA GLN A 82 -7.59 -19.40 0.29
C GLN A 82 -7.84 -18.52 1.53
N VAL A 83 -9.08 -18.10 1.71
CA VAL A 83 -9.51 -17.29 2.86
C VAL A 83 -9.35 -18.07 4.17
N GLU A 84 -9.89 -19.29 4.22
CA GLU A 84 -9.78 -20.18 5.39
C GLU A 84 -8.32 -20.50 5.75
N ARG A 85 -7.46 -20.62 4.72
CA ARG A 85 -6.04 -20.87 4.90
C ARG A 85 -5.35 -19.69 5.56
N THR A 86 -5.56 -18.47 5.05
CA THR A 86 -5.03 -17.25 5.65
C THR A 86 -5.54 -17.08 7.09
N ASP A 87 -6.80 -17.43 7.38
CA ASP A 87 -7.34 -17.42 8.76
C ASP A 87 -6.68 -18.42 9.69
N ALA A 88 -6.29 -19.59 9.18
CA ALA A 88 -5.56 -20.56 9.98
C ALA A 88 -4.20 -20.01 10.43
N TYR A 89 -3.52 -19.26 9.56
CA TYR A 89 -2.29 -18.54 9.91
C TYR A 89 -2.51 -17.44 10.94
N ALA A 90 -3.55 -16.62 10.77
CA ALA A 90 -3.93 -15.61 11.75
C ALA A 90 -4.12 -16.21 13.15
N ARG A 91 -4.93 -17.29 13.24
CA ARG A 91 -5.17 -18.01 14.50
C ARG A 91 -3.89 -18.58 15.10
N ALA A 92 -3.03 -19.18 14.28
CA ALA A 92 -1.77 -19.77 14.75
C ALA A 92 -0.77 -18.69 15.23
N PHE A 93 -0.76 -17.52 14.60
CA PHE A 93 0.07 -16.38 15.02
C PHE A 93 -0.52 -15.61 16.20
N GLY A 94 -1.81 -15.81 16.52
CA GLY A 94 -2.52 -15.06 17.56
C GLY A 94 -2.96 -13.68 17.12
N ILE A 95 -3.12 -13.46 15.80
CA ILE A 95 -3.44 -12.15 15.21
C ILE A 95 -4.96 -12.01 15.09
N THR A 96 -5.47 -10.86 15.53
CA THR A 96 -6.81 -10.38 15.21
C THR A 96 -6.65 -9.06 14.47
N ASP A 97 -7.03 -9.04 13.19
CA ASP A 97 -6.81 -7.90 12.29
C ASP A 97 -8.09 -7.64 11.48
N GLU A 98 -8.53 -6.39 11.40
CA GLU A 98 -9.76 -6.03 10.67
C GLU A 98 -9.61 -6.20 9.16
N SER A 99 -8.39 -6.12 8.61
CA SER A 99 -8.09 -6.33 7.20
C SER A 99 -8.52 -7.73 6.73
N GLN A 100 -8.54 -8.71 7.62
CA GLN A 100 -9.07 -10.05 7.35
C GLN A 100 -10.50 -9.96 6.86
N ARG A 101 -11.35 -9.19 7.55
CA ARG A 101 -12.79 -9.15 7.29
C ARG A 101 -13.12 -8.75 5.86
N VAL A 102 -12.32 -7.86 5.27
CA VAL A 102 -12.51 -7.37 3.90
C VAL A 102 -12.53 -8.53 2.89
N ALA A 103 -11.51 -9.39 2.89
CA ALA A 103 -11.43 -10.52 1.95
C ALA A 103 -12.48 -11.61 2.25
N ARG A 104 -12.86 -11.80 3.52
CA ARG A 104 -13.86 -12.80 3.94
C ARG A 104 -15.24 -12.37 3.44
N ASP A 105 -15.62 -11.12 3.69
CA ASP A 105 -16.89 -10.58 3.26
C ASP A 105 -16.95 -10.43 1.73
N LEU A 106 -15.82 -10.24 1.06
CA LEU A 106 -15.76 -10.29 -0.41
C LEU A 106 -16.23 -11.65 -0.94
N VAL A 107 -15.71 -12.75 -0.41
CA VAL A 107 -16.07 -14.11 -0.83
C VAL A 107 -17.48 -14.49 -0.38
N ALA A 108 -17.80 -14.27 0.91
CA ALA A 108 -19.04 -14.75 1.50
C ALA A 108 -20.26 -13.87 1.19
N ARG A 109 -20.05 -12.57 0.97
CA ARG A 109 -21.12 -11.54 0.96
C ARG A 109 -21.04 -10.56 -0.20
N GLY A 110 -19.98 -10.62 -1.00
CA GLY A 110 -19.78 -9.82 -2.20
C GLY A 110 -19.17 -8.44 -1.96
N ARG A 111 -18.88 -7.75 -3.06
CA ARG A 111 -18.08 -6.51 -3.12
C ARG A 111 -18.62 -5.39 -2.23
N ALA A 112 -19.92 -5.13 -2.25
CA ALA A 112 -20.51 -4.01 -1.50
C ALA A 112 -20.28 -4.12 0.02
N VAL A 113 -20.23 -5.34 0.56
CA VAL A 113 -19.95 -5.55 1.99
C VAL A 113 -18.45 -5.39 2.26
N ALA A 114 -17.59 -5.96 1.41
CA ALA A 114 -16.15 -5.80 1.51
C ALA A 114 -15.72 -4.33 1.45
N GLU A 115 -16.29 -3.55 0.53
CA GLU A 115 -16.05 -2.10 0.42
C GLU A 115 -16.48 -1.35 1.69
N ALA A 116 -17.65 -1.68 2.24
CA ALA A 116 -18.12 -1.07 3.48
C ALA A 116 -17.24 -1.44 4.69
N ASP A 117 -16.68 -2.65 4.71
CA ASP A 117 -15.75 -3.09 5.74
C ASP A 117 -14.39 -2.39 5.61
N PHE A 118 -13.86 -2.27 4.39
CA PHE A 118 -12.66 -1.48 4.12
C PHE A 118 -12.84 -0.01 4.51
N ARG A 119 -13.97 0.61 4.16
CA ARG A 119 -14.22 2.02 4.50
C ARG A 119 -14.21 2.27 5.99
N ARG A 120 -14.79 1.37 6.80
CA ARG A 120 -14.75 1.49 8.27
C ARG A 120 -13.32 1.38 8.80
N PHE A 121 -12.54 0.45 8.25
CA PHE A 121 -11.13 0.27 8.63
C PHE A 121 -10.30 1.50 8.24
N PHE A 122 -10.52 2.05 7.04
CA PHE A 122 -9.90 3.28 6.56
C PHE A 122 -10.27 4.49 7.43
N ASP A 123 -11.56 4.70 7.71
CA ASP A 123 -12.05 5.82 8.52
C ASP A 123 -11.47 5.77 9.95
N ALA A 124 -11.25 4.58 10.50
CA ALA A 124 -10.62 4.40 11.82
C ALA A 124 -9.16 4.85 11.88
N HIS A 125 -8.47 4.91 10.74
CA HIS A 125 -7.06 5.30 10.64
C HIS A 125 -6.86 6.60 9.83
N ARG A 126 -7.95 7.26 9.45
CA ARG A 126 -7.92 8.48 8.62
C ARG A 126 -7.00 9.57 9.18
N ALA A 127 -6.98 9.75 10.50
CA ALA A 127 -6.14 10.74 11.16
C ALA A 127 -4.64 10.43 11.07
N ASP A 128 -4.28 9.16 10.89
CA ASP A 128 -2.89 8.72 10.67
C ASP A 128 -2.49 8.79 9.19
N LEU A 129 -3.40 9.21 8.31
CA LEU A 129 -3.23 9.25 6.85
C LEU A 129 -3.30 10.67 6.28
N GLU A 130 -3.68 11.65 7.10
CA GLU A 130 -3.94 13.01 6.65
C GLU A 130 -2.69 13.89 6.74
N GLU A 131 -2.51 14.74 5.73
CA GLU A 131 -1.53 15.82 5.72
C GLU A 131 -1.62 16.64 7.03
N PRO A 132 -0.52 16.90 7.75
CA PRO A 132 -0.56 17.53 9.07
C PRO A 132 -1.30 18.88 9.13
N VAL A 133 -1.28 19.68 8.06
CA VAL A 133 -2.00 20.97 8.04
C VAL A 133 -3.53 20.79 8.06
N PHE A 134 -4.03 19.64 7.61
CA PHE A 134 -5.44 19.26 7.67
C PHE A 134 -5.83 18.65 9.01
N ALA A 135 -4.87 18.25 9.83
CA ALA A 135 -5.14 17.46 11.03
C ALA A 135 -5.94 18.24 12.08
N ARG A 136 -7.07 17.68 12.51
CA ARG A 136 -7.94 18.27 13.54
C ARG A 136 -8.26 17.25 14.61
N PRO A 137 -8.54 17.68 15.85
CA PRO A 137 -9.03 16.76 16.87
C PRO A 137 -10.30 16.06 16.38
N ALA A 138 -10.36 14.74 16.56
CA ALA A 138 -11.59 13.97 16.32
C ALA A 138 -12.74 14.58 17.13
N ASP A 139 -13.93 14.65 16.52
CA ASP A 139 -15.16 15.22 17.09
C ASP A 139 -15.14 16.73 17.37
N SER A 140 -14.12 17.47 16.90
CA SER A 140 -14.07 18.94 17.06
C SER A 140 -15.17 19.67 16.29
N GLY A 141 -15.65 19.10 15.19
CA GLY A 141 -16.54 19.78 14.24
C GLY A 141 -15.89 21.00 13.57
N GLU A 142 -14.57 21.16 13.71
CA GLU A 142 -13.82 22.26 13.11
C GLU A 142 -13.63 21.99 11.61
N GLU A 143 -13.99 22.98 10.80
CA GLU A 143 -13.71 22.96 9.36
C GLU A 143 -12.22 23.22 9.10
N VAL A 144 -11.71 22.69 8.00
CA VAL A 144 -10.36 23.00 7.53
C VAL A 144 -10.32 24.48 7.11
N PRO A 145 -9.35 25.29 7.60
CA PRO A 145 -9.24 26.69 7.26
C PRO A 145 -9.16 26.90 5.73
N PRO A 146 -9.94 27.84 5.16
CA PRO A 146 -9.94 28.10 3.72
C PRO A 146 -8.55 28.38 3.14
N GLU A 147 -7.65 28.95 3.95
CA GLU A 147 -6.27 29.29 3.60
C GLU A 147 -5.45 28.05 3.18
N VAL A 148 -5.78 26.86 3.70
CA VAL A 148 -5.11 25.60 3.29
C VAL A 148 -5.40 25.29 1.83
N PHE A 149 -6.67 25.40 1.42
CA PHE A 149 -7.08 25.18 0.04
C PHE A 149 -6.62 26.29 -0.90
N GLU A 150 -6.57 27.55 -0.42
CA GLU A 150 -5.93 28.64 -1.15
C GLU A 150 -4.44 28.37 -1.39
N ARG A 151 -3.73 27.86 -0.38
CA ARG A 151 -2.33 27.48 -0.53
C ARG A 151 -2.16 26.38 -1.57
N ILE A 152 -2.98 25.33 -1.54
CA ILE A 152 -2.98 24.26 -2.55
C ILE A 152 -3.20 24.82 -3.96
N ARG A 153 -4.20 25.69 -4.15
CA ARG A 153 -4.47 26.34 -5.45
C ARG A 153 -3.30 27.21 -5.93
N SER A 154 -2.53 27.79 -5.01
CA SER A 154 -1.35 28.61 -5.34
C SER A 154 -0.07 27.80 -5.61
N LEU A 155 -0.07 26.48 -5.46
CA LEU A 155 1.14 25.66 -5.67
C LEU A 155 1.68 25.75 -7.10
N GLY A 156 0.82 26.06 -8.07
CA GLY A 156 1.22 26.35 -9.45
C GLY A 156 2.07 27.61 -9.61
N ASP A 157 2.10 28.50 -8.61
CA ASP A 157 2.94 29.72 -8.61
C ASP A 157 4.32 29.49 -7.97
N CYS A 158 4.55 28.32 -7.37
CA CYS A 158 5.86 27.96 -6.82
C CYS A 158 6.95 27.91 -7.92
N PRO A 159 8.24 28.05 -7.53
CA PRO A 159 9.34 28.04 -8.48
C PRO A 159 9.36 26.80 -9.38
N ALA A 160 9.79 26.95 -10.63
CA ALA A 160 9.98 25.83 -11.54
C ALA A 160 10.92 24.77 -10.93
N GLY A 161 10.49 23.50 -10.94
CA GLY A 161 11.24 22.40 -10.35
C GLY A 161 11.09 22.24 -8.83
N SER A 162 10.22 23.02 -8.17
CA SER A 162 9.89 22.82 -6.76
C SER A 162 8.86 21.71 -6.54
N LEU A 163 8.71 21.24 -5.30
CA LEU A 163 7.68 20.26 -4.92
C LEU A 163 6.27 20.73 -5.26
N GLY A 164 5.92 21.96 -4.85
CA GLY A 164 4.59 22.53 -5.09
C GLY A 164 4.29 22.68 -6.59
N ARG A 165 5.28 23.13 -7.37
CA ARG A 165 5.14 23.23 -8.82
C ARG A 165 4.91 21.87 -9.47
N ALA A 166 5.69 20.86 -9.08
CA ALA A 166 5.55 19.50 -9.58
C ALA A 166 4.20 18.86 -9.18
N PHE A 167 3.67 19.17 -8.00
CA PHE A 167 2.34 18.74 -7.57
C PHE A 167 1.23 19.33 -8.43
N ALA A 168 1.26 20.65 -8.68
CA ALA A 168 0.29 21.29 -9.57
C ALA A 168 0.35 20.71 -11.00
N GLU A 169 1.57 20.49 -11.52
CA GLU A 169 1.80 19.89 -12.84
C GLU A 169 1.33 18.42 -12.90
N PHE A 170 1.43 17.67 -11.80
CA PHE A 170 0.89 16.31 -11.69
C PHE A 170 -0.63 16.29 -11.88
N TYR A 171 -1.36 17.20 -11.23
CA TYR A 171 -2.81 17.30 -11.40
C TYR A 171 -3.20 17.76 -12.81
N GLU A 172 -2.53 18.79 -13.35
CA GLU A 172 -2.80 19.29 -14.70
C GLU A 172 -2.55 18.20 -15.76
N THR A 173 -1.43 17.49 -15.67
CA THR A 173 -1.04 16.46 -16.64
C THR A 173 -2.02 15.28 -16.65
N ASN A 174 -2.55 14.90 -15.49
CA ASN A 174 -3.46 13.78 -15.36
C ASN A 174 -4.95 14.18 -15.47
N GLY A 175 -5.24 15.47 -15.62
CA GLY A 175 -6.61 15.99 -15.74
C GLY A 175 -7.41 15.87 -14.44
N PHE A 176 -6.74 15.90 -13.29
CA PHE A 176 -7.36 15.84 -11.97
C PHE A 176 -7.73 17.25 -11.47
N GLU A 177 -8.77 17.32 -10.64
CA GLU A 177 -9.12 18.55 -9.92
C GLU A 177 -8.34 18.60 -8.61
N LEU A 178 -7.74 19.76 -8.30
CA LEU A 178 -7.02 19.95 -7.02
C LEU A 178 -7.96 19.75 -5.83
N PRO A 179 -7.44 19.29 -4.67
CA PRO A 179 -8.24 19.06 -3.48
C PRO A 179 -9.14 20.26 -3.11
N HIS A 180 -10.41 19.97 -2.87
CA HIS A 180 -11.48 20.93 -2.60
C HIS A 180 -12.11 20.69 -1.22
N PRO A 181 -12.67 21.72 -0.55
CA PRO A 181 -13.40 21.55 0.72
C PRO A 181 -14.53 20.52 0.71
N ASP A 182 -15.11 20.24 -0.47
CA ASP A 182 -16.23 19.29 -0.63
C ASP A 182 -15.77 17.84 -0.82
N ASP A 183 -14.46 17.60 -0.95
CA ASP A 183 -13.93 16.25 -1.06
C ASP A 183 -14.11 15.48 0.25
N PRO A 184 -14.32 14.16 0.22
CA PRO A 184 -14.53 13.37 1.43
C PRO A 184 -13.27 13.26 2.30
N TYR A 185 -12.07 13.28 1.68
CA TYR A 185 -10.79 13.05 2.36
C TYR A 185 -9.66 13.96 1.83
N PRO A 186 -9.83 15.30 1.77
CA PRO A 186 -8.90 16.19 1.07
C PRO A 186 -7.49 16.14 1.62
N GLY A 187 -7.33 16.02 2.95
CA GLY A 187 -6.01 15.92 3.59
C GLY A 187 -5.29 14.60 3.31
N VAL A 188 -6.04 13.50 3.15
CA VAL A 188 -5.45 12.19 2.82
C VAL A 188 -5.00 12.17 1.37
N PHE A 189 -5.84 12.64 0.44
CA PHE A 189 -5.46 12.72 -0.97
C PHE A 189 -4.31 13.70 -1.21
N ALA A 190 -4.28 14.85 -0.52
CA ALA A 190 -3.16 15.77 -0.60
C ALA A 190 -1.82 15.10 -0.18
N ALA A 191 -1.80 14.40 0.96
CA ALA A 191 -0.60 13.68 1.42
C ALA A 191 -0.19 12.55 0.46
N HIS A 192 -1.17 11.76 0.02
CA HIS A 192 -0.97 10.65 -0.93
C HIS A 192 -0.39 11.14 -2.28
N ASP A 193 -0.98 12.17 -2.87
CA ASP A 193 -0.55 12.70 -4.17
C ASP A 193 0.80 13.43 -4.08
N MET A 194 1.14 14.04 -2.94
CA MET A 194 2.50 14.52 -2.70
C MET A 194 3.51 13.36 -2.69
N THR A 195 3.10 12.21 -2.14
CA THR A 195 3.93 11.00 -2.13
C THR A 195 4.18 10.49 -3.56
N HIS A 196 3.20 10.54 -4.47
CA HIS A 196 3.41 10.26 -5.90
C HIS A 196 4.53 11.10 -6.50
N VAL A 197 4.48 12.42 -6.27
CA VAL A 197 5.46 13.39 -6.81
C VAL A 197 6.86 13.11 -6.26
N ILE A 198 6.99 12.92 -4.95
CA ILE A 198 8.28 12.68 -4.29
C ILE A 198 8.85 11.32 -4.72
N ALA A 199 8.05 10.26 -4.68
CA ALA A 199 8.45 8.89 -5.01
C ALA A 199 8.63 8.67 -6.53
N ALA A 200 8.15 9.61 -7.35
CA ALA A 200 8.15 9.58 -8.80
C ALA A 200 7.30 8.43 -9.39
N TYR A 201 6.18 8.07 -8.76
CA TYR A 201 5.19 7.13 -9.31
C TYR A 201 4.01 7.91 -9.90
N GLY A 202 3.59 7.59 -11.12
CA GLY A 202 2.37 8.12 -11.72
C GLY A 202 1.10 7.49 -11.11
N PRO A 203 -0.10 7.92 -11.55
CA PRO A 203 -1.38 7.43 -11.02
C PRO A 203 -1.95 6.23 -11.80
N SER A 204 -1.11 5.49 -12.54
CA SER A 204 -1.59 4.27 -13.19
C SER A 204 -1.80 3.16 -12.16
N GLY A 205 -2.74 2.25 -12.36
CA GLY A 205 -3.08 1.25 -11.33
C GLY A 205 -1.90 0.36 -10.88
N LEU A 206 -0.93 0.08 -11.76
CA LEU A 206 0.31 -0.60 -11.34
C LEU A 206 1.21 0.30 -10.50
N GLU A 207 1.30 1.58 -10.84
CA GLU A 207 2.10 2.56 -10.09
C GLU A 207 1.48 2.88 -8.73
N GLU A 208 0.16 2.84 -8.59
CA GLU A 208 -0.55 2.92 -7.30
C GLU A 208 -0.16 1.77 -6.37
N VAL A 209 -0.20 0.54 -6.87
CA VAL A 209 0.24 -0.63 -6.11
C VAL A 209 1.74 -0.54 -5.80
N ALA A 210 2.55 -0.05 -6.74
CA ALA A 210 3.98 0.16 -6.51
C ALA A 210 4.24 1.24 -5.43
N LEU A 211 3.52 2.37 -5.46
CA LEU A 211 3.66 3.41 -4.46
C LEU A 211 3.36 2.87 -3.06
N GLY A 212 2.25 2.14 -2.89
CA GLY A 212 1.91 1.52 -1.62
C GLY A 212 2.95 0.51 -1.15
N ALA A 213 3.54 -0.28 -2.07
CA ALA A 213 4.66 -1.15 -1.74
C ALA A 213 5.91 -0.36 -1.27
N MET A 214 6.23 0.77 -1.91
CA MET A 214 7.30 1.64 -1.46
C MET A 214 7.02 2.23 -0.07
N GLN A 215 5.80 2.66 0.22
CA GLN A 215 5.41 3.19 1.53
C GLN A 215 5.56 2.14 2.64
N ILE A 216 5.12 0.91 2.39
CA ILE A 216 5.37 -0.22 3.29
C ILE A 216 6.89 -0.33 3.52
N GLY A 217 7.71 -0.26 2.45
CA GLY A 217 9.17 -0.43 2.54
C GLY A 217 9.88 0.66 3.30
N MET A 218 9.33 1.86 3.22
CA MET A 218 9.81 3.06 3.90
C MET A 218 9.50 3.02 5.39
N ALA A 219 8.28 2.65 5.77
CA ALA A 219 7.90 2.49 7.18
C ALA A 219 6.84 1.41 7.36
N ASP A 220 7.12 0.51 8.31
CA ASP A 220 6.25 -0.58 8.74
C ASP A 220 5.16 -0.05 9.68
N THR A 221 4.12 0.57 9.10
CA THR A 221 2.98 1.15 9.84
C THR A 221 1.65 0.54 9.39
N GLU A 222 0.63 0.62 10.25
CA GLU A 222 -0.74 0.24 9.91
C GLU A 222 -1.36 1.20 8.88
N ALA A 223 -1.03 2.49 8.98
CA ALA A 223 -1.46 3.51 8.01
C ALA A 223 -1.04 3.14 6.59
N HIS A 224 0.25 2.82 6.37
CA HIS A 224 0.71 2.39 5.06
C HIS A 224 0.08 1.06 4.61
N TRP A 225 -0.19 0.14 5.54
CA TRP A 225 -0.86 -1.11 5.21
C TRP A 225 -2.27 -0.87 4.66
N ILE A 226 -3.01 0.05 5.29
CA ILE A 226 -4.36 0.42 4.87
C ILE A 226 -4.36 1.05 3.49
N GLN A 227 -3.44 1.99 3.23
CA GLN A 227 -3.29 2.58 1.88
C GLN A 227 -2.99 1.50 0.84
N PHE A 228 -2.02 0.63 1.15
CA PHE A 228 -1.64 -0.44 0.24
C PHE A 228 -2.79 -1.42 -0.03
N LEU A 229 -3.53 -1.81 1.00
CA LEU A 229 -4.73 -2.64 0.87
C LEU A 229 -5.82 -1.95 0.03
N GLY A 230 -5.97 -0.63 0.16
CA GLY A 230 -6.84 0.18 -0.69
C GLY A 230 -6.45 0.09 -2.16
N ASN A 231 -5.16 0.25 -2.46
CA ASN A 231 -4.64 0.17 -3.83
C ASN A 231 -4.87 -1.22 -4.43
N LEU A 232 -4.67 -2.28 -3.65
CA LEU A 232 -5.02 -3.65 -4.05
C LEU A 232 -6.54 -3.80 -4.27
N GLY A 233 -7.35 -3.24 -3.38
CA GLY A 233 -8.81 -3.28 -3.48
C GLY A 233 -9.39 -2.54 -4.68
N VAL A 234 -8.71 -1.50 -5.17
CA VAL A 234 -9.11 -0.78 -6.38
C VAL A 234 -8.58 -1.48 -7.63
N HIS A 235 -7.28 -1.78 -7.69
CA HIS A 235 -6.61 -2.13 -8.94
C HIS A 235 -6.45 -3.64 -9.17
N GLU A 236 -6.41 -4.42 -8.09
CA GLU A 236 -6.08 -5.84 -8.14
C GLU A 236 -7.30 -6.73 -7.86
N ALA A 237 -7.77 -6.74 -6.61
CA ALA A 237 -8.91 -7.53 -6.17
C ALA A 237 -10.27 -6.88 -6.49
N ARG A 238 -10.27 -5.58 -6.83
CA ARG A 238 -11.42 -4.81 -7.34
C ARG A 238 -12.66 -4.83 -6.46
N PHE A 239 -12.51 -4.96 -5.15
CA PHE A 239 -13.67 -4.88 -4.25
C PHE A 239 -14.12 -3.45 -3.96
N ILE A 240 -13.32 -2.41 -4.28
CA ILE A 240 -13.67 -0.99 -4.09
C ILE A 240 -14.28 -0.36 -5.34
N HIS A 241 -13.66 -0.56 -6.50
CA HIS A 241 -14.13 -0.02 -7.78
C HIS A 241 -14.29 -1.11 -8.82
N ASP A 242 -15.36 -1.02 -9.61
CA ASP A 242 -15.60 -1.96 -10.72
C ASP A 242 -14.92 -1.39 -11.96
N ILE A 243 -13.65 -1.74 -12.13
CA ILE A 243 -12.82 -1.28 -13.24
C ILE A 243 -12.77 -2.40 -14.29
N ASP A 244 -12.98 -2.06 -15.55
CA ASP A 244 -12.85 -2.98 -16.69
C ASP A 244 -11.38 -3.37 -16.95
N GLY A 245 -11.14 -4.60 -17.40
CA GLY A 245 -9.81 -5.10 -17.81
C GLY A 245 -9.30 -6.27 -16.95
N PRO A 246 -8.05 -6.75 -17.11
CA PRO A 246 -7.44 -7.76 -16.22
C PRO A 246 -6.84 -7.13 -14.94
N PRO A 247 -6.69 -7.86 -13.82
CA PRO A 247 -5.98 -7.38 -12.63
C PRO A 247 -4.59 -6.84 -12.99
N VAL A 248 -4.17 -5.75 -12.33
CA VAL A 248 -2.96 -5.02 -12.75
C VAL A 248 -1.68 -5.82 -12.53
N LEU A 249 -1.66 -6.71 -11.55
CA LEU A 249 -0.51 -7.54 -11.21
C LEU A 249 -0.34 -8.77 -12.10
N ALA A 250 -1.36 -9.12 -12.88
CA ALA A 250 -1.26 -10.12 -13.93
C ALA A 250 -0.46 -9.64 -15.16
N ALA A 251 -0.17 -8.34 -15.26
CA ALA A 251 0.60 -7.79 -16.37
C ALA A 251 2.06 -8.26 -16.33
N PRO A 252 2.68 -8.59 -17.49
CA PRO A 252 4.10 -8.95 -17.54
C PRO A 252 4.98 -7.84 -16.97
N GLY A 253 5.87 -8.18 -16.02
CA GLY A 253 6.76 -7.21 -15.39
C GLY A 253 6.17 -6.49 -14.16
N ALA A 254 4.88 -6.67 -13.85
CA ALA A 254 4.23 -5.96 -12.76
C ALA A 254 4.86 -6.27 -11.40
N MET A 255 5.14 -7.54 -11.11
CA MET A 255 5.76 -7.94 -9.85
C MET A 255 7.19 -7.44 -9.71
N GLU A 256 7.94 -7.31 -10.80
CA GLU A 256 9.27 -6.72 -10.79
C GLU A 256 9.24 -5.23 -10.44
N VAL A 257 8.18 -4.51 -10.85
CA VAL A 257 7.93 -3.11 -10.47
C VAL A 257 7.57 -3.02 -8.98
N VAL A 258 6.68 -3.87 -8.48
CA VAL A 258 6.33 -3.93 -7.05
C VAL A 258 7.56 -4.28 -6.19
N ALA A 259 8.36 -5.27 -6.61
CA ALA A 259 9.62 -5.64 -5.94
C ALA A 259 10.59 -4.45 -5.88
N HIS A 260 10.71 -3.72 -6.99
CA HIS A 260 11.56 -2.53 -7.03
C HIS A 260 11.08 -1.49 -6.02
N ALA A 261 9.77 -1.28 -5.94
CA ALA A 261 9.20 -0.29 -5.06
C ALA A 261 9.43 -0.62 -3.59
N PHE A 262 9.24 -1.88 -3.19
CA PHE A 262 9.62 -2.37 -1.88
C PHE A 262 11.10 -2.07 -1.57
N GLU A 263 12.00 -2.44 -2.48
CA GLU A 263 13.45 -2.20 -2.31
C GLU A 263 13.77 -0.71 -2.17
N ARG A 264 13.16 0.14 -3.01
CA ARG A 264 13.31 1.60 -2.94
C ARG A 264 12.85 2.14 -1.59
N GLY A 265 11.71 1.67 -1.09
CA GLY A 265 11.20 2.03 0.23
C GLY A 265 12.23 1.74 1.32
N THR A 266 12.81 0.53 1.33
CA THR A 266 13.79 0.12 2.36
C THR A 266 15.10 0.92 2.35
N ARG A 267 15.32 1.76 1.34
CA ARG A 267 16.52 2.60 1.17
C ARG A 267 16.27 4.09 1.45
N THR A 268 15.04 4.46 1.77
CA THR A 268 14.72 5.82 2.24
C THR A 268 15.28 6.02 3.66
N ASP A 269 15.63 7.25 4.00
CA ASP A 269 16.17 7.59 5.32
C ASP A 269 15.06 7.83 6.35
N GLN A 270 13.90 8.31 5.90
CA GLN A 270 12.76 8.69 6.72
C GLN A 270 11.45 8.57 5.93
N ASP A 271 10.35 8.42 6.68
CA ASP A 271 9.01 8.48 6.11
C ASP A 271 8.68 9.89 5.62
N PHE A 272 8.37 10.01 4.33
CA PHE A 272 7.98 11.26 3.69
C PHE A 272 6.50 11.32 3.33
N SER A 273 5.67 10.32 3.66
CA SER A 273 4.26 10.31 3.23
C SER A 273 3.36 11.23 4.07
N LEU A 274 3.77 11.57 5.29
CA LEU A 274 2.96 12.31 6.28
C LEU A 274 3.73 13.48 6.92
N VAL A 275 4.64 14.08 6.16
CA VAL A 275 5.34 15.32 6.54
C VAL A 275 4.50 16.54 6.15
N ASP A 276 4.83 17.72 6.69
CA ASP A 276 4.21 18.98 6.25
C ASP A 276 4.73 19.35 4.85
N HIS A 277 4.04 18.85 3.81
CA HIS A 277 4.43 19.04 2.42
C HIS A 277 4.26 20.50 2.00
N LEU A 278 3.24 21.19 2.52
CA LEU A 278 3.00 22.59 2.18
C LEU A 278 4.11 23.52 2.69
N ALA A 279 4.74 23.19 3.82
CA ALA A 279 5.92 23.89 4.32
C ALA A 279 7.17 23.68 3.44
N MET A 280 7.20 22.63 2.61
CA MET A 280 8.29 22.31 1.69
C MET A 280 7.98 22.67 0.23
N ALA A 281 6.80 23.20 -0.08
CA ALA A 281 6.31 23.41 -1.44
C ALA A 281 7.26 24.24 -2.34
N ASP A 282 7.96 25.20 -1.77
CA ASP A 282 8.88 26.08 -2.50
C ASP A 282 10.30 25.49 -2.66
N LEU A 283 10.60 24.36 -2.00
CA LEU A 283 11.90 23.69 -2.10
C LEU A 283 12.04 22.96 -3.43
N PRO A 284 13.25 22.95 -4.06
CA PRO A 284 13.53 22.11 -5.22
C PRO A 284 13.20 20.64 -4.94
N LEU A 285 12.50 19.97 -5.87
CA LEU A 285 12.07 18.59 -5.67
C LEU A 285 13.25 17.63 -5.45
N ASP A 286 14.38 17.86 -6.12
CA ASP A 286 15.59 17.06 -5.92
C ASP A 286 16.21 17.26 -4.52
N GLU A 287 16.06 18.44 -3.93
CA GLU A 287 16.46 18.69 -2.54
C GLU A 287 15.55 17.94 -1.56
N VAL A 288 14.24 17.95 -1.81
CA VAL A 288 13.26 17.18 -1.02
C VAL A 288 13.59 15.68 -1.09
N ARG A 289 13.81 15.13 -2.29
CA ARG A 289 14.19 13.72 -2.47
C ARG A 289 15.51 13.39 -1.76
N SER A 290 16.51 14.26 -1.88
CA SER A 290 17.80 14.08 -1.19
C SER A 290 17.65 14.13 0.32
N ARG A 291 16.74 14.95 0.86
CA ARG A 291 16.49 15.06 2.30
C ARG A 291 15.94 13.77 2.90
N PHE A 292 15.11 13.04 2.15
CA PHE A 292 14.48 11.79 2.59
C PHE A 292 15.20 10.53 2.07
N GLY A 293 16.36 10.69 1.42
CA GLY A 293 17.13 9.57 0.87
C GLY A 293 16.40 8.81 -0.24
N VAL A 294 15.49 9.46 -0.98
CA VAL A 294 14.65 8.80 -1.99
C VAL A 294 15.52 8.29 -3.15
N PRO A 295 15.62 6.96 -3.37
CA PRO A 295 16.39 6.44 -4.49
C PRO A 295 15.75 6.81 -5.83
N SER A 296 16.56 6.90 -6.88
CA SER A 296 16.05 7.06 -8.25
C SER A 296 15.04 5.97 -8.59
N ARG A 297 14.09 6.30 -9.46
CA ARG A 297 13.13 5.34 -10.01
C ARG A 297 13.77 4.46 -11.09
N ASP A 298 14.84 4.92 -11.73
CA ASP A 298 15.51 4.16 -12.78
C ASP A 298 16.25 2.96 -12.18
N ARG A 299 16.21 1.83 -12.91
CA ARG A 299 17.02 0.62 -12.63
C ARG A 299 18.27 0.60 -13.49
#